data_AF-A0A2N1ID74-F1
#
_entry.id   AF-A0A2N1ID74-F1
#
_cell.length_a   1.000
_cell.length_b   1.000
_cell.length_c   1.000
_cell.angle_alpha   90.00
_cell.angle_beta   90.00
_cell.angle_gamma   90.00
#
_symmetry.space_group_name_H-M   'P 1'
#
loop_
_entity.id
_entity.type
_entity.pdbx_description
1 polymer ?
#
loop_
_entity_poly.entity_id
_entity_poly.type
_entity_poly.pdbx_seq_one_letter_code
_entity_poly.pdbx_strand_id
1 'polypeptide(L)'
;MKSIDLFVENWATKQAMVPIDNEDITELETKFNAYLPDSYKYLIATYGLVHTPNVLTKICDLNVEISEVQDFLSLDDVFTLSKLYEMSGMPKGHVLFASDCKGNMFCFKLADCENKQVDVPVWFYNHGLCTMNKVSDSFSEWLEQFNELEQS
;
A
#
# COMPACT_ATOMS: atom_id res chain seq x y z
N MET A 1 7.73 12.64 0.95
CA MET A 1 6.51 13.35 1.39
C MET A 1 5.86 14.13 0.25
N LYS A 2 6.54 15.04 -0.46
CA LYS A 2 5.95 15.71 -1.65
C LYS A 2 5.30 14.77 -2.68
N SER A 3 5.93 13.63 -2.97
CA SER A 3 5.38 12.63 -3.91
C SER A 3 4.08 11.99 -3.40
N ILE A 4 3.91 11.90 -2.08
CA ILE A 4 2.69 11.37 -1.43
C ILE A 4 1.58 12.41 -1.56
N ASP A 5 1.88 13.67 -1.27
CA ASP A 5 0.91 14.76 -1.37
C ASP A 5 0.38 14.87 -2.81
N LEU A 6 1.28 14.80 -3.80
CA LEU A 6 0.94 14.83 -5.22
C LEU A 6 0.09 13.62 -5.64
N PHE A 7 0.40 12.43 -5.13
CA PHE A 7 -0.39 11.23 -5.40
C PHE A 7 -1.83 11.37 -4.92
N VAL A 8 -2.01 11.86 -3.69
CA VAL A 8 -3.35 12.07 -3.13
C VAL A 8 -4.10 13.14 -3.91
N GLU A 9 -3.45 14.25 -4.26
CA GLU A 9 -4.07 15.32 -5.06
C GLU A 9 -4.57 14.82 -6.42
N ASN A 10 -3.79 13.97 -7.08
CA ASN A 10 -4.06 13.49 -8.44
C ASN A 10 -5.03 12.29 -8.48
N TRP A 11 -4.95 11.38 -7.50
CA TRP A 11 -5.57 10.06 -7.60
C TRP A 11 -6.63 9.75 -6.54
N ALA A 12 -6.64 10.46 -5.41
CA ALA A 12 -7.63 10.22 -4.36
C ALA A 12 -9.01 10.72 -4.78
N THR A 13 -10.03 9.89 -4.56
CA THR A 13 -11.42 10.35 -4.69
C THR A 13 -11.81 11.25 -3.51
N LYS A 14 -12.67 12.25 -3.74
CA LYS A 14 -13.18 13.18 -2.71
C LYS A 14 -14.02 12.51 -1.60
N GLN A 15 -14.20 11.19 -1.63
CA GLN A 15 -14.90 10.47 -0.57
C GLN A 15 -14.01 10.39 0.68
N ALA A 16 -14.65 10.42 1.85
CA ALA A 16 -14.10 10.82 3.14
C ALA A 16 -12.71 10.26 3.47
N MET A 17 -11.70 11.04 3.13
CA MET A 17 -10.32 10.95 3.61
C MET A 17 -10.30 11.40 5.07
N VAL A 18 -10.62 10.49 5.99
CA VAL A 18 -10.52 10.74 7.43
C VAL A 18 -9.12 10.32 7.88
N PRO A 19 -8.28 11.26 8.35
CA PRO A 19 -6.99 10.95 8.95
C PRO A 19 -7.12 9.86 10.01
N ILE A 20 -6.21 8.89 9.99
CA ILE A 20 -6.16 7.83 11.01
C ILE A 20 -5.33 8.32 12.20
N ASP A 21 -5.83 8.09 13.40
CA ASP A 21 -5.13 8.47 14.62
C ASP A 21 -3.84 7.68 14.80
N ASN A 22 -2.79 8.37 15.27
CA ASN A 22 -1.49 7.72 15.50
C ASN A 22 -1.56 6.62 16.56
N GLU A 23 -2.54 6.67 17.48
CA GLU A 23 -2.78 5.61 18.46
C GLU A 23 -3.22 4.30 17.77
N ASP A 24 -4.13 4.37 16.79
CA ASP A 24 -4.57 3.21 16.02
C ASP A 24 -3.43 2.61 15.18
N ILE A 25 -2.60 3.47 14.59
CA ILE A 25 -1.40 3.04 13.85
C ILE A 25 -0.41 2.33 14.79
N THR A 26 -0.21 2.86 15.99
CA THR A 26 0.67 2.26 17.01
C THR A 26 0.11 0.92 17.49
N GLU A 27 -1.21 0.78 17.60
CA GLU A 27 -1.86 -0.49 17.92
C GLU A 27 -1.57 -1.54 16.84
N LEU A 28 -1.67 -1.15 15.56
CA LEU A 28 -1.34 -2.02 14.43
C LEU A 28 0.13 -2.46 14.44
N GLU A 29 1.05 -1.51 14.65
CA GLU A 29 2.49 -1.78 14.81
C GLU A 29 2.73 -2.80 15.94
N THR A 30 2.02 -2.64 17.07
CA THR A 30 2.10 -3.56 18.21
C THR A 30 1.57 -4.95 17.87
N LYS A 31 0.46 -5.06 17.13
CA LYS A 31 -0.12 -6.34 16.67
C LYS A 31 0.85 -7.12 15.78
N PHE A 32 1.62 -6.42 14.94
CA PHE A 32 2.62 -7.01 14.06
C PHE A 32 4.00 -7.16 14.69
N ASN A 33 4.24 -6.53 15.85
CA ASN A 33 5.57 -6.39 16.45
C ASN A 33 6.59 -5.83 15.44
N ALA A 34 6.21 -4.75 14.74
CA ALA A 34 6.98 -4.14 13.67
C ALA A 34 6.74 -2.62 13.61
N TYR A 35 7.69 -1.88 13.05
CA TYR A 35 7.58 -0.46 12.79
C TYR A 35 7.20 -0.25 11.32
N LEU A 36 6.02 0.30 11.06
CA LEU A 36 5.62 0.65 9.70
C LEU A 36 6.44 1.84 9.21
N PRO A 37 6.76 1.89 7.89
CA PRO A 37 7.58 2.96 7.34
C PRO A 37 6.92 4.33 7.56
N ASP A 38 7.72 5.33 7.91
CA ASP A 38 7.21 6.68 8.19
C ASP A 38 6.47 7.29 6.98
N SER A 39 6.88 6.93 5.76
CA SER A 39 6.18 7.32 4.52
C SER A 39 4.73 6.80 4.46
N TYR A 40 4.50 5.54 4.82
CA TYR A 40 3.16 4.96 4.88
C TYR A 40 2.35 5.57 6.02
N LYS A 41 2.94 5.70 7.20
CA LYS A 41 2.27 6.34 8.36
C LYS A 41 1.86 7.77 8.04
N TYR A 42 2.70 8.53 7.35
CA TYR A 42 2.38 9.88 6.90
C TYR A 42 1.16 9.89 5.97
N LEU A 43 1.08 8.97 5.00
CA LEU A 43 -0.08 8.87 4.10
C LEU A 43 -1.37 8.67 4.89
N ILE A 44 -1.44 7.63 5.72
CA ILE A 44 -2.67 7.26 6.42
C ILE A 44 -3.02 8.23 7.56
N ALA A 45 -2.04 8.83 8.22
CA ALA A 45 -2.26 9.81 9.29
C ALA A 45 -2.60 11.22 8.77
N THR A 46 -2.26 11.53 7.51
CA THR A 46 -2.55 12.85 6.91
C THR A 46 -3.81 12.80 6.05
N TYR A 47 -4.01 11.72 5.31
CA TYR A 47 -5.03 11.60 4.28
C TYR A 47 -6.01 10.44 4.53
N GLY A 48 -5.73 9.53 5.45
CA GLY A 48 -6.61 8.41 5.72
C GLY A 48 -6.55 7.30 4.68
N LEU A 49 -7.63 6.52 4.59
CA LEU A 49 -7.77 5.45 3.61
C LEU A 49 -8.02 6.04 2.22
N VAL A 50 -6.99 5.97 1.37
CA VAL A 50 -7.08 6.49 0.01
C VAL A 50 -7.76 5.45 -0.88
N HIS A 51 -8.92 5.80 -1.42
CA HIS A 51 -9.57 5.04 -2.49
C HIS A 51 -9.16 5.65 -3.84
N THR A 52 -8.48 4.87 -4.69
CA THR A 52 -7.91 5.33 -5.99
C THR A 52 -8.53 4.63 -7.21
N PRO A 53 -9.86 4.67 -7.40
CA PRO A 53 -10.53 4.01 -8.53
C PRO A 53 -10.15 4.62 -9.89
N ASN A 54 -9.62 5.86 -9.90
CA ASN A 54 -9.21 6.56 -11.13
C ASN A 54 -7.88 6.06 -11.72
N VAL A 55 -7.06 5.34 -10.95
CA VAL A 55 -5.83 4.71 -11.45
C VAL A 55 -6.16 3.67 -12.52
N LEU A 56 -7.27 2.96 -12.32
CA LEU A 56 -7.78 1.90 -13.18
C LEU A 56 -8.10 2.41 -14.61
N THR A 57 -8.70 3.59 -14.74
CA THR A 57 -9.11 4.13 -16.05
C THR A 57 -7.91 4.60 -16.87
N LYS A 58 -6.89 5.22 -16.25
CA LYS A 58 -5.69 5.68 -16.97
C LYS A 58 -4.74 4.53 -17.35
N ILE A 59 -4.56 3.51 -16.51
CA ILE A 59 -3.70 2.36 -16.85
C ILE A 59 -4.26 1.57 -18.04
N CYS A 60 -5.59 1.40 -18.12
CA CYS A 60 -6.24 0.76 -19.28
C CYS A 60 -6.03 1.54 -20.58
N ASP A 61 -5.95 2.88 -20.52
CA ASP A 61 -5.72 3.72 -21.70
C ASP A 61 -4.24 3.76 -22.13
N LEU A 62 -3.30 3.62 -21.19
CA LEU A 62 -1.86 3.77 -21.44
C LEU A 62 -1.09 2.46 -21.66
N ASN A 63 -1.72 1.29 -21.47
CA ASN A 63 -1.12 -0.03 -21.75
C ASN A 63 0.21 -0.28 -20.99
N VAL A 64 0.33 0.28 -19.77
CA VAL A 64 1.54 0.23 -18.94
C VAL A 64 1.46 -0.93 -17.95
N GLU A 65 2.56 -1.67 -17.75
CA GLU A 65 2.67 -2.81 -16.80
C GLU A 65 2.83 -2.37 -15.33
N ILE A 66 2.16 -1.29 -14.90
CA ILE A 66 2.11 -0.96 -13.46
C ILE A 66 0.93 -1.71 -12.86
N SER A 67 1.18 -2.49 -11.79
CA SER A 67 0.14 -3.25 -11.12
C SER A 67 -0.91 -2.29 -10.55
N GLU A 68 -2.18 -2.48 -10.94
CA GLU A 68 -3.30 -1.61 -10.58
C GLU A 68 -3.46 -1.54 -9.06
N VAL A 69 -3.47 -0.34 -8.49
CA VAL A 69 -3.84 -0.13 -7.08
C VAL A 69 -5.22 0.48 -7.08
N GLN A 70 -6.17 -0.22 -6.47
CA GLN A 70 -7.54 0.27 -6.36
C GLN A 70 -7.84 0.74 -4.94
N ASP A 71 -7.35 0.01 -3.94
CA ASP A 71 -7.76 0.22 -2.55
C ASP A 71 -6.63 0.09 -1.55
N PHE A 72 -6.39 1.14 -0.76
CA PHE A 72 -5.65 1.02 0.50
C PHE A 72 -6.53 0.36 1.56
N LEU A 73 -5.99 -0.65 2.23
CA LEU A 73 -6.71 -1.44 3.21
C LEU A 73 -6.95 -0.64 4.50
N SER A 74 -8.11 -0.84 5.13
CA SER A 74 -8.35 -0.37 6.50
C SER A 74 -7.34 -1.00 7.46
N LEU A 75 -7.03 -0.39 8.62
CA LEU A 75 -6.07 -0.99 9.56
C LEU A 75 -6.51 -2.38 10.05
N ASP A 76 -7.81 -2.60 10.20
CA ASP A 76 -8.37 -3.91 10.54
C ASP A 76 -8.15 -4.93 9.42
N ASP A 77 -8.32 -4.51 8.16
CA ASP A 77 -8.05 -5.35 6.98
C ASP A 77 -6.55 -5.59 6.79
N VAL A 78 -5.69 -4.61 7.06
CA VAL A 78 -4.23 -4.78 7.05
C VAL A 78 -3.84 -5.97 7.93
N PHE A 79 -4.36 -6.05 9.15
CA PHE A 79 -4.10 -7.19 10.02
C PHE A 79 -4.78 -8.48 9.56
N THR A 80 -6.10 -8.42 9.35
CA THR A 80 -6.93 -9.60 9.09
C THR A 80 -6.59 -10.26 7.77
N LEU A 81 -6.44 -9.49 6.69
CA LEU A 81 -6.09 -10.00 5.37
C LEU A 81 -4.65 -10.50 5.34
N SER A 82 -3.71 -9.86 6.03
CA SER A 82 -2.34 -10.39 6.12
C SER A 82 -2.34 -11.81 6.70
N LYS A 83 -3.13 -12.06 7.74
CA LYS A 83 -3.27 -13.41 8.32
C LYS A 83 -4.05 -14.37 7.44
N LEU A 84 -5.11 -13.91 6.80
CA LEU A 84 -5.89 -14.73 5.87
C LEU A 84 -5.03 -15.21 4.69
N TYR A 85 -4.27 -14.31 4.06
CA TYR A 85 -3.42 -14.66 2.92
C TYR A 85 -2.29 -15.60 3.31
N GLU A 86 -1.69 -15.43 4.50
CA GLU A 86 -0.74 -16.40 5.05
C GLU A 86 -1.35 -17.81 5.18
N MET A 87 -2.64 -17.90 5.56
CA MET A 87 -3.37 -19.18 5.64
C MET A 87 -3.74 -19.76 4.27
N SER A 88 -3.88 -18.90 3.26
CA SER A 88 -4.25 -19.27 1.89
C SER A 88 -3.06 -19.60 0.98
N GLY A 89 -1.82 -19.53 1.50
CA GLY A 89 -0.60 -19.95 0.79
C GLY A 89 0.41 -18.85 0.52
N MET A 90 0.13 -17.60 0.90
CA MET A 90 1.13 -16.53 0.86
C MET A 90 2.25 -16.83 1.87
N PRO A 91 3.53 -16.58 1.53
CA PRO A 91 4.62 -16.73 2.50
C PRO A 91 4.41 -15.85 3.73
N LYS A 92 4.77 -16.39 4.91
CA LYS A 92 4.69 -15.64 6.17
C LYS A 92 5.63 -14.43 6.16
N GLY A 93 5.32 -13.46 7.02
CA GLY A 93 6.22 -12.34 7.25
C GLY A 93 5.91 -11.12 6.39
N HIS A 94 4.65 -10.91 6.01
CA HIS A 94 4.23 -9.80 5.16
C HIS A 94 3.09 -9.01 5.79
N VAL A 95 3.08 -7.70 5.56
CA VAL A 95 2.04 -6.77 5.98
C VAL A 95 1.38 -6.21 4.73
N LEU A 96 0.16 -6.67 4.44
CA LEU A 96 -0.64 -6.17 3.32
C LEU A 96 -1.12 -4.76 3.61
N PHE A 97 -1.06 -3.86 2.63
CA PHE A 97 -1.51 -2.48 2.82
C PHE A 97 -2.40 -1.95 1.68
N ALA A 98 -2.38 -2.60 0.51
CA ALA A 98 -3.24 -2.23 -0.62
C ALA A 98 -3.62 -3.45 -1.48
N SER A 99 -4.69 -3.31 -2.25
CA SER A 99 -5.30 -4.34 -3.09
C SER A 99 -5.57 -3.80 -4.50
N ASP A 100 -5.49 -4.69 -5.49
CA ASP A 100 -5.94 -4.43 -6.87
C ASP A 100 -7.41 -4.79 -7.11
N CYS A 101 -8.14 -5.21 -6.06
CA CYS A 101 -9.53 -5.70 -6.09
C CYS A 101 -9.78 -6.93 -6.98
N LYS A 102 -8.73 -7.54 -7.54
CA LYS A 102 -8.75 -8.82 -8.27
C LYS A 102 -8.11 -9.94 -7.42
N GLY A 103 -7.76 -9.64 -6.17
CA GLY A 103 -7.18 -10.56 -5.21
C GLY A 103 -5.66 -10.49 -5.12
N ASN A 104 -4.99 -9.63 -5.88
CA ASN A 104 -3.58 -9.38 -5.69
C ASN A 104 -3.38 -8.28 -4.64
N MET A 105 -2.26 -8.37 -3.93
CA MET A 105 -2.02 -7.55 -2.75
C MET A 105 -0.65 -6.90 -2.79
N PHE A 106 -0.56 -5.67 -2.34
CA PHE A 106 0.70 -4.98 -2.07
C PHE A 106 1.04 -5.07 -0.60
N CYS A 107 2.32 -5.28 -0.30
CA CYS A 107 2.76 -5.53 1.04
C CYS A 107 4.19 -5.07 1.31
N PHE A 108 4.48 -4.90 2.59
CA PHE A 108 5.83 -4.78 3.14
C PHE A 108 6.28 -6.13 3.70
N LYS A 109 7.59 -6.37 3.73
CA LYS A 109 8.14 -7.49 4.49
C LYS A 109 8.35 -7.07 5.94
N LEU A 110 7.93 -7.91 6.88
CA LEU A 110 8.12 -7.67 8.31
C LEU A 110 9.60 -7.53 8.68
N ALA A 111 10.49 -8.25 7.99
CA ALA A 111 11.94 -8.15 8.19
C ALA A 111 12.49 -6.75 7.84
N ASP A 112 11.88 -6.05 6.89
CA ASP A 112 12.26 -4.67 6.52
C ASP A 112 11.69 -3.64 7.52
N CYS A 113 10.82 -4.08 8.44
CA CYS A 113 10.12 -3.27 9.43
C CYS A 113 10.59 -3.54 10.87
N GLU A 114 11.75 -4.18 11.07
CA GLU A 114 12.27 -4.51 12.42
C GLU A 114 12.72 -3.25 13.21
N ASN A 115 13.16 -2.22 12.51
CA ASN A 115 13.68 -0.98 13.08
C ASN A 115 13.02 0.21 12.41
N LYS A 116 12.84 1.31 13.16
CA LYS A 116 12.32 2.57 12.62
C LYS A 116 13.07 3.02 11.38
N GLN A 117 12.31 3.33 10.34
CA GLN A 117 12.79 3.55 9.00
C GLN A 117 11.82 4.48 8.26
N VAL A 118 12.40 5.36 7.44
CA VAL A 118 11.60 6.31 6.67
C VAL A 118 10.77 5.59 5.61
N ASP A 119 11.37 4.58 4.99
CA ASP A 119 10.77 3.88 3.87
C ASP A 119 11.26 2.43 3.78
N VAL A 120 10.52 1.58 3.07
CA VAL A 120 10.84 0.16 2.82
C VAL A 120 10.37 -0.29 1.43
N PRO A 121 10.96 -1.35 0.88
CA PRO A 121 10.55 -1.90 -0.41
C PRO A 121 9.07 -2.33 -0.43
N VAL A 122 8.43 -2.12 -1.58
CA VAL A 122 7.06 -2.59 -1.84
C VAL A 122 7.10 -3.88 -2.63
N TRP A 123 6.31 -4.86 -2.18
CA TRP A 123 6.17 -6.16 -2.80
C TRP A 123 4.74 -6.38 -3.28
N PHE A 124 4.60 -7.01 -4.44
CA PHE A 124 3.34 -7.42 -5.02
C PHE A 124 3.19 -8.94 -4.93
N TYR A 125 2.12 -9.36 -4.28
CA TYR A 125 1.67 -10.75 -4.25
C TYR A 125 0.66 -10.99 -5.36
N ASN A 126 1.06 -11.81 -6.34
CA ASN A 126 0.14 -12.29 -7.36
C ASN A 126 -0.57 -13.54 -6.84
N HIS A 127 -1.87 -13.41 -6.52
CA HIS A 127 -2.67 -14.50 -5.98
C HIS A 127 -2.90 -15.63 -7.00
N GLY A 128 -3.04 -15.30 -8.30
CA GLY A 128 -3.23 -16.30 -9.35
C GLY A 128 -2.02 -17.20 -9.58
N LEU A 129 -0.81 -16.66 -9.37
CA LEU A 129 0.46 -17.37 -9.57
C LEU A 129 1.13 -17.79 -8.25
N CYS A 130 0.61 -17.35 -7.11
CA CYS A 130 1.21 -17.49 -5.78
C CYS A 130 2.69 -17.02 -5.75
N THR A 131 2.98 -15.88 -6.37
CA THR A 131 4.35 -15.32 -6.46
C THR A 131 4.49 -13.97 -5.77
N MET A 132 5.68 -13.72 -5.24
CA MET A 132 6.06 -12.45 -4.63
C MET A 132 7.08 -11.75 -5.53
N ASN A 133 6.75 -10.55 -5.99
CA ASN A 133 7.64 -9.74 -6.82
C ASN A 133 7.90 -8.38 -6.16
N LYS A 134 9.14 -7.93 -6.12
CA LYS A 134 9.45 -6.57 -5.68
C LYS A 134 9.06 -5.61 -6.80
N VAL A 135 8.24 -4.61 -6.49
CA VAL A 135 7.74 -3.62 -7.47
C VAL A 135 8.36 -2.23 -7.28
N SER A 136 8.95 -1.96 -6.11
CA SER A 136 9.68 -0.73 -5.85
C SER A 136 10.68 -0.93 -4.71
N ASP A 137 11.75 -0.13 -4.70
CA ASP A 137 12.74 -0.10 -3.61
C ASP A 137 12.26 0.73 -2.41
N SER A 138 11.22 1.55 -2.59
CA SER A 138 10.57 2.29 -1.50
C SER A 138 9.08 2.53 -1.76
N PHE A 139 8.30 2.72 -0.70
CA PHE A 139 6.88 3.10 -0.77
C PHE A 139 6.69 4.47 -1.43
N SER A 140 7.53 5.46 -1.10
CA SER A 140 7.42 6.78 -1.72
C SER A 140 7.69 6.74 -3.23
N GLU A 141 8.71 5.98 -3.66
CA GLU A 141 9.01 5.78 -5.09
C GLU A 141 7.91 5.00 -5.79
N TRP A 142 7.31 4.03 -5.11
CA TRP A 142 6.17 3.31 -5.67
C TRP A 142 4.99 4.23 -5.95
N LEU A 143 4.68 5.17 -5.04
CA LEU A 143 3.67 6.21 -5.27
C LEU A 143 4.06 7.17 -6.41
N GLU A 144 5.35 7.46 -6.56
CA GLU A 144 5.87 8.33 -7.62
C GLU A 144 5.63 7.75 -9.03
N GLN A 145 5.72 6.44 -9.20
CA GLN A 145 5.38 5.77 -10.47
C GLN A 145 3.95 6.09 -10.94
N PHE A 146 3.00 6.25 -10.02
CA PHE A 146 1.63 6.67 -10.38
C PHE A 146 1.56 8.16 -10.73
N ASN A 147 2.36 9.01 -10.09
CA ASN A 147 2.41 10.43 -10.44
C ASN A 147 2.93 10.66 -11.86
N GLU A 148 3.88 9.84 -12.31
CA GLU A 148 4.40 9.89 -13.67
C GLU A 148 3.32 9.54 -14.72
N LEU A 149 2.43 8.59 -14.40
CA LEU A 149 1.26 8.26 -15.25
C LEU A 149 0.22 9.39 -15.35
N GLU A 150 0.21 10.32 -14.40
CA GLU A 150 -0.68 11.47 -14.49
C GLU A 150 -0.21 12.46 -15.57
N GLN A 151 1.11 12.61 -15.69
CA GLN A 151 1.77 13.58 -16.57
C GLN A 151 2.01 13.07 -18.00
N SER A 152 1.76 11.78 -18.27
CA SER A 152 1.83 11.15 -19.60
C SER A 152 0.51 11.21 -20.35
#